data_AF-A0A969KG20-F1
#
_entry.id   AF-A0A969KG20-F1
#
_cell.length_a   1.000
_cell.length_b   1.000
_cell.length_c   1.000
_cell.angle_alpha   90.00
_cell.angle_beta   90.00
_cell.angle_gamma   90.00
#
_symmetry.space_group_name_H-M   'P 1'
#
loop_
_entity.id
_entity.type
_entity.pdbx_description
1 polymer ?
#
loop_
_entity_poly.entity_id
_entity_poly.type
_entity_poly.pdbx_seq_one_letter_code
_entity_poly.pdbx_strand_id
1 'polypeptide(L)'
;MGKFVLGSLLLSLSLMTACSKKPQLEACTFIEVETPEAEVTVGDVDIEGGEVEMLCGERLVDVPWSEFKKHLKIDPKAFVGDVDGLKKQVGCLKDANSKAKQVSCSKPSQSGEYASLKFNYDD
;
A
#
# COMPACT_ATOMS: atom_id res chain seq x y z
N MET A 1 -34.03 -61.60 -21.14
CA MET A 1 -34.62 -60.29 -20.80
C MET A 1 -33.71 -59.60 -19.79
N GLY A 2 -32.80 -58.73 -20.25
CA GLY A 2 -31.89 -57.98 -19.37
C GLY A 2 -32.25 -56.50 -19.41
N LYS A 3 -32.65 -55.93 -18.26
CA LYS A 3 -33.02 -54.52 -18.13
C LYS A 3 -31.76 -53.70 -17.86
N PHE A 4 -31.43 -52.77 -18.76
CA PHE A 4 -30.42 -51.73 -18.53
C PHE A 4 -31.01 -50.67 -17.58
N VAL A 5 -30.37 -50.46 -16.44
CA VAL A 5 -30.65 -49.33 -15.55
C VAL A 5 -29.64 -48.25 -15.87
N LEU A 6 -30.05 -47.24 -16.67
CA LEU A 6 -29.29 -46.00 -16.83
C LEU A 6 -29.42 -45.19 -15.54
N GLY A 7 -28.38 -45.20 -14.72
CA GLY A 7 -28.24 -44.28 -13.59
C GLY A 7 -27.82 -42.90 -14.09
N SER A 8 -28.73 -41.92 -14.01
CA SER A 8 -28.47 -40.52 -14.30
C SER A 8 -27.51 -39.92 -13.27
N LEU A 9 -26.30 -39.60 -13.70
CA LEU A 9 -25.29 -38.89 -12.91
C LEU A 9 -25.62 -37.37 -12.93
N LEU A 10 -26.25 -36.86 -11.86
CA LEU A 10 -26.48 -35.42 -11.69
C LEU A 10 -25.18 -34.77 -11.17
N LEU A 11 -24.40 -34.15 -12.06
CA LEU A 11 -23.32 -33.25 -11.69
C LEU A 11 -23.93 -31.91 -11.23
N SER A 12 -24.11 -31.76 -9.92
CA SER A 12 -24.43 -30.48 -9.30
C SER A 12 -23.20 -29.56 -9.37
N LEU A 13 -23.15 -28.70 -10.38
CA LEU A 13 -22.12 -27.67 -10.51
C LEU A 13 -22.44 -26.53 -9.53
N SER A 14 -21.91 -26.64 -8.31
CA SER A 14 -21.97 -25.56 -7.32
C SER A 14 -21.20 -24.35 -7.86
N LEU A 15 -21.93 -23.39 -8.42
CA LEU A 15 -21.42 -22.06 -8.77
C LEU A 15 -21.02 -21.35 -7.47
N MET A 16 -19.76 -21.51 -7.10
CA MET A 16 -19.09 -20.64 -6.13
C MET A 16 -19.03 -19.24 -6.75
N THR A 17 -20.08 -18.44 -6.57
CA THR A 17 -20.01 -16.99 -6.77
C THR A 17 -19.07 -16.44 -5.70
N ALA A 18 -17.77 -16.44 -5.99
CA ALA A 18 -16.78 -15.71 -5.23
C ALA A 18 -17.22 -14.23 -5.26
N CYS A 19 -17.79 -13.76 -4.16
CA CYS A 19 -18.03 -12.34 -3.92
C CYS A 19 -16.69 -11.65 -3.67
N SER A 20 -15.82 -11.63 -4.69
CA SER A 20 -14.60 -10.85 -4.66
C SER A 20 -15.02 -9.38 -4.70
N LYS A 21 -14.95 -8.71 -3.55
CA LYS A 21 -15.10 -7.25 -3.48
C LYS A 21 -14.13 -6.64 -4.49
N LYS A 22 -14.63 -5.83 -5.40
CA LYS A 22 -13.78 -5.15 -6.39
C LYS A 22 -12.81 -4.22 -5.65
N PRO A 23 -11.56 -4.07 -6.12
CA PRO A 23 -10.66 -3.05 -5.59
C PRO A 23 -11.32 -1.68 -5.68
N GLN A 24 -11.24 -0.91 -4.59
CA GLN A 24 -11.70 0.48 -4.56
C GLN A 24 -10.49 1.36 -4.28
N LEU A 25 -9.95 1.96 -5.34
CA LEU A 25 -8.73 2.75 -5.25
C LEU A 25 -9.05 4.18 -4.79
N GLU A 26 -8.35 4.63 -3.77
CA GLU A 26 -8.37 5.98 -3.23
C GLU A 26 -7.01 6.64 -3.44
N ALA A 27 -7.01 7.91 -3.83
CA ALA A 27 -5.78 8.68 -3.94
C ALA A 27 -5.24 9.03 -2.55
N CYS A 28 -3.93 8.91 -2.38
CA CYS A 28 -3.23 9.33 -1.19
C CYS A 28 -2.60 10.71 -1.44
N THR A 29 -2.85 11.64 -0.54
CA THR A 29 -2.28 12.99 -0.58
C THR A 29 -1.10 13.07 0.38
N PHE A 30 0.09 13.40 -0.11
CA PHE A 30 1.26 13.63 0.74
C PHE A 30 1.03 14.83 1.65
N ILE A 31 1.27 14.65 2.95
CA ILE A 31 1.07 15.67 3.99
C ILE A 31 2.43 16.22 4.40
N GLU A 32 3.32 15.36 4.91
CA GLU A 32 4.62 15.75 5.43
C GLU A 32 5.72 14.74 5.06
N VAL A 33 6.97 15.21 5.12
CA VAL A 33 8.18 14.36 5.07
C VAL A 33 8.93 14.57 6.37
N GLU A 34 8.74 13.64 7.30
CA GLU A 34 9.23 13.75 8.67
C GLU A 34 10.65 13.22 8.79
N THR A 35 11.48 13.93 9.54
CA THR A 35 12.85 13.51 9.80
C THR A 35 12.90 12.43 10.89
N PRO A 36 13.87 11.50 10.84
CA PRO A 36 14.11 10.58 11.93
C PRO A 36 14.28 11.33 13.25
N GLU A 37 13.46 11.03 14.26
CA GLU A 37 13.69 11.47 15.63
C GLU A 37 14.48 10.38 16.38
N ALA A 38 15.48 10.81 17.14
CA ALA A 38 16.26 9.92 17.98
C ALA A 38 15.85 10.19 19.43
N GLU A 39 15.00 9.32 19.98
CA GLU A 39 14.72 9.34 21.41
C GLU A 39 15.85 8.61 22.15
N VAL A 40 16.74 9.38 22.78
CA VAL A 40 17.80 8.81 23.63
C VAL A 40 17.22 8.51 25.01
N THR A 41 16.67 7.31 25.18
CA THR A 41 16.34 6.78 26.52
C THR A 41 17.58 6.07 27.08
N VAL A 42 17.94 6.32 28.34
CA VAL A 42 19.17 5.76 28.96
C VAL A 42 19.13 4.23 28.98
N GLY A 43 19.69 3.58 27.95
CA GLY A 43 19.78 2.13 27.84
C GLY A 43 19.57 1.58 26.42
N ASP A 44 18.74 2.25 25.61
CA ASP A 44 18.38 1.81 24.25
C ASP A 44 18.32 3.04 23.34
N VAL A 45 19.07 3.01 22.23
CA VAL A 45 18.90 4.00 21.16
C VAL A 45 17.83 3.43 20.24
N ASP A 46 16.57 3.83 20.43
CA ASP A 46 15.56 3.60 19.42
C ASP A 46 15.71 4.68 18.35
N ILE A 47 15.97 4.24 17.11
CA ILE A 47 16.11 5.15 15.97
C ILE A 47 14.83 4.96 15.17
N GLU A 48 13.85 5.81 15.40
CA GLU A 48 12.71 5.90 14.51
C GLU A 48 13.21 6.48 13.19
N GLY A 49 13.09 5.69 12.12
CA GLY A 49 13.48 6.14 10.80
C GLY A 49 12.50 7.19 10.30
N GLY A 50 12.97 8.18 9.54
CA GLY A 50 12.08 9.20 8.97
C GLY A 50 10.99 8.58 8.10
N GLU A 51 9.84 9.24 8.05
CA GLU A 51 8.63 8.76 7.40
C GLU A 51 8.09 9.79 6.40
N VAL A 52 7.21 9.32 5.52
CA VAL A 52 6.43 10.20 4.64
C VAL A 52 4.98 9.95 4.97
N GLU A 53 4.32 10.98 5.46
CA GLU A 53 2.93 10.96 5.88
C GLU A 53 2.02 11.20 4.66
N MET A 54 0.98 10.38 4.54
CA MET A 54 -0.02 10.52 3.49
C MET A 54 -1.44 10.36 4.04
N LEU A 55 -2.35 11.20 3.59
CA LEU A 55 -3.79 11.04 3.81
C LEU A 55 -4.39 10.21 2.67
N CYS A 56 -4.78 8.97 2.96
CA CYS A 56 -5.50 8.08 2.04
C CYS A 56 -6.96 7.94 2.50
N GLY A 57 -7.88 8.65 1.84
CA GLY A 57 -9.27 8.76 2.31
C GLY A 57 -9.33 9.59 3.60
N GLU A 58 -9.76 8.99 4.70
CA GLU A 58 -9.83 9.61 6.04
C GLU A 58 -8.73 9.11 6.99
N ARG A 59 -7.70 8.44 6.46
CA ARG A 59 -6.64 7.81 7.28
C ARG A 59 -5.28 8.36 6.93
N LEU A 60 -4.54 8.76 7.95
CA LEU A 60 -3.12 9.01 7.86
C LEU A 60 -2.37 7.68 7.81
N VAL A 61 -1.35 7.63 6.95
CA VAL A 61 -0.48 6.48 6.80
C VAL A 61 0.96 6.95 6.68
N ASP A 62 1.84 6.27 7.39
CA ASP A 62 3.25 6.65 7.45
C ASP A 62 4.05 5.59 6.72
N VAL A 63 4.72 6.04 5.67
CA VAL A 63 5.57 5.17 4.86
C VAL A 63 7.01 5.46 5.21
N PRO A 64 7.75 4.49 5.80
CA PRO A 64 9.15 4.68 6.13
C PRO A 64 9.98 5.06 4.91
N TRP A 65 10.96 5.94 5.08
CA TRP A 65 11.84 6.37 3.98
C TRP A 65 12.55 5.20 3.30
N SER A 66 12.79 4.10 4.04
CA SER A 66 13.40 2.88 3.51
C SER A 66 12.60 2.26 2.37
N GLU A 67 11.27 2.34 2.40
CA GLU A 67 10.40 1.82 1.35
C GLU A 67 10.55 2.66 0.06
N PHE A 68 10.55 4.00 0.16
CA PHE A 68 10.82 4.89 -0.99
C PHE A 68 12.19 4.62 -1.61
N LYS A 69 13.24 4.53 -0.79
CA LYS A 69 14.61 4.28 -1.24
C LYS A 69 14.72 2.94 -1.95
N LYS A 70 14.13 1.90 -1.38
CA LYS A 70 14.20 0.54 -1.90
C LYS A 70 13.41 0.38 -3.20
N HIS A 71 12.18 0.88 -3.24
CA HIS A 71 11.21 0.54 -4.28
C HIS A 71 11.05 1.61 -5.36
N LEU A 72 11.21 2.90 -5.02
CA LEU A 72 11.09 4.02 -5.95
C LEU A 72 12.43 4.65 -6.33
N LYS A 73 13.51 4.33 -5.61
CA LYS A 73 14.84 4.96 -5.75
C LYS A 73 14.81 6.47 -5.50
N ILE A 74 13.96 6.89 -4.57
CA ILE A 74 13.82 8.27 -4.12
C ILE A 74 14.35 8.35 -2.70
N ASP A 75 15.11 9.40 -2.38
CA ASP A 75 15.48 9.73 -1.00
C ASP A 75 14.52 10.82 -0.47
N PRO A 76 13.57 10.49 0.42
CA PRO A 76 12.62 11.48 0.93
C PRO A 76 13.31 12.64 1.65
N LYS A 77 14.52 12.45 2.20
CA LYS A 77 15.29 13.51 2.84
C LYS A 77 15.45 14.77 1.98
N ALA A 78 15.51 14.61 0.65
CA ALA A 78 15.63 15.74 -0.27
C ALA A 78 14.37 16.64 -0.34
N PHE A 79 13.26 16.20 0.24
CA PHE A 79 11.94 16.85 0.19
C PHE A 79 11.44 17.29 1.58
N VAL A 80 12.28 17.22 2.63
CA VAL A 80 11.94 17.77 3.95
C VAL A 80 11.68 19.27 3.79
N GLY A 81 10.48 19.72 4.16
CA GLY A 81 10.01 21.09 3.95
C GLY A 81 9.56 21.44 2.52
N ASP A 82 9.59 20.49 1.58
CA ASP A 82 9.08 20.63 0.21
C ASP A 82 8.31 19.38 -0.25
N VAL A 83 7.19 19.10 0.44
CA VAL A 83 6.31 17.97 0.10
C VAL A 83 5.73 18.09 -1.32
N ASP A 84 5.54 19.32 -1.83
CA ASP A 84 5.01 19.55 -3.17
C ASP A 84 6.02 19.15 -4.26
N GLY A 85 7.32 19.23 -3.99
CA GLY A 85 8.38 18.66 -4.81
C GLY A 85 8.26 17.14 -4.98
N LEU A 86 7.87 16.43 -3.91
CA LEU A 86 7.65 14.99 -3.93
C LEU A 86 6.36 14.62 -4.69
N LYS A 87 5.26 15.36 -4.44
CA LYS A 87 3.96 15.17 -5.14
C LYS A 87 4.05 15.26 -6.66
N LYS A 88 4.95 16.10 -7.17
CA LYS A 88 5.18 16.24 -8.63
C LYS A 88 5.83 15.00 -9.26
N GLN A 89 6.48 14.16 -8.45
CA GLN A 89 7.25 13.00 -8.93
C GLN A 89 6.51 11.68 -8.69
N VAL A 90 5.71 11.62 -7.63
CA VAL A 90 5.07 10.39 -7.18
C VAL A 90 3.60 10.64 -6.89
N GLY A 91 2.74 9.78 -7.43
CA GLY A 91 1.35 9.64 -7.01
C GLY A 91 1.15 8.26 -6.37
N CYS A 92 0.41 8.21 -5.26
CA CYS A 92 0.13 6.97 -4.53
C CYS A 92 -1.37 6.70 -4.44
N LEU A 93 -1.74 5.42 -4.48
CA LEU A 93 -3.11 4.93 -4.36
C LEU A 93 -3.19 3.84 -3.28
N LYS A 94 -4.31 3.76 -2.58
CA LYS A 94 -4.61 2.68 -1.63
C LYS A 94 -5.92 1.98 -2.02
N ASP A 95 -5.97 0.66 -1.90
CA ASP A 95 -7.26 -0.05 -1.96
C ASP A 95 -7.99 0.06 -0.61
N ALA A 96 -9.14 0.73 -0.60
CA ALA A 96 -10.00 0.92 0.57
C ALA A 96 -10.57 -0.40 1.08
N ASN A 97 -10.80 -1.37 0.19
CA ASN A 97 -11.33 -2.69 0.53
C ASN A 97 -10.24 -3.65 1.03
N SER A 98 -8.97 -3.29 0.85
CA SER A 98 -7.84 -4.10 1.28
C SER A 98 -7.48 -3.84 2.75
N LYS A 99 -7.25 -4.93 3.48
CA LYS A 99 -6.68 -4.90 4.83
C LYS A 99 -5.15 -4.86 4.82
N ALA A 100 -4.52 -4.96 3.65
CA ALA A 100 -3.07 -4.86 3.55
C ALA A 100 -2.62 -3.43 3.88
N LYS A 101 -1.60 -3.32 4.74
CA LYS A 101 -0.95 -2.03 5.03
C LYS A 101 0.04 -1.66 3.92
N GLN A 102 -0.50 -1.38 2.73
CA GLN A 102 0.30 -1.03 1.54
C GLN A 102 -0.37 0.05 0.70
N VAL A 103 0.45 0.94 0.13
CA VAL A 103 0.08 1.88 -0.94
C VAL A 103 0.80 1.50 -2.23
N SER A 104 0.18 1.75 -3.38
CA SER A 104 0.79 1.61 -4.70
C SER A 104 1.21 2.97 -5.23
N CYS A 105 2.51 3.19 -5.37
CA CYS A 105 3.07 4.48 -5.77
C CYS A 105 3.74 4.40 -7.14
N SER A 106 3.53 5.41 -7.98
CA SER A 106 4.10 5.49 -9.32
C SER A 106 5.61 5.63 -9.27
N LYS A 107 6.32 4.89 -10.13
CA LYS A 107 7.77 5.05 -10.29
C LYS A 107 8.08 6.24 -11.21
N PRO A 108 8.85 7.26 -10.77
CA PRO A 108 9.12 8.45 -11.58
C PRO A 108 9.83 8.15 -12.91
N SER A 109 10.69 7.13 -12.93
CA SER A 109 11.48 6.76 -14.10
C SER A 109 10.79 5.79 -15.06
N GLN A 110 9.59 5.29 -14.72
CA GLN A 110 8.90 4.23 -15.46
C GLN A 110 7.40 4.52 -15.53
N SER A 111 6.97 5.19 -16.61
CA SER A 111 5.57 5.55 -16.81
C SER A 111 4.65 4.32 -16.79
N GLY A 112 3.62 4.37 -15.94
CA GLY A 112 2.63 3.29 -15.78
C GLY A 112 3.06 2.16 -14.85
N GLU A 113 4.30 2.17 -14.33
CA GLU A 113 4.71 1.23 -13.30
C GLU A 113 4.43 1.77 -11.90
N TYR A 114 3.93 0.87 -11.05
CA TYR A 114 3.70 1.12 -9.63
C TYR A 114 4.54 0.17 -8.78
N ALA A 115 4.97 0.64 -7.61
CA ALA A 115 5.56 -0.19 -6.58
C ALA A 115 4.70 -0.16 -5.33
N SER A 116 4.56 -1.31 -4.66
CA SER A 116 3.93 -1.37 -3.35
C SER A 116 4.90 -0.92 -2.27
N LEU A 117 4.51 0.07 -1.48
CA LEU A 117 5.21 0.51 -0.27
C LEU A 117 4.39 0.08 0.94
N LYS A 118 5.05 -0.46 1.97
CA LYS A 118 4.42 -0.75 3.25
C LYS A 118 4.28 0.52 4.08
N PHE A 119 3.23 0.58 4.89
CA PHE A 119 2.98 1.70 5.79
C PHE A 119 2.60 1.23 7.20
N ASN A 120 2.70 2.14 8.16
CA ASN A 120 2.03 2.08 9.45
C ASN A 120 0.86 3.07 9.47
N TYR A 121 -0.09 2.86 10.39
CA TYR A 121 -1.12 3.86 10.62
C TYR A 121 -0.61 4.68 11.79
N ASP A 122 -0.60 5.99 11.65
CA ASP A 122 -0.44 6.93 12.75
C ASP A 122 -1.62 6.74 13.71
N ASP A 123 -1.34 6.46 14.98
CA ASP A 123 -2.31 6.10 16.02
C ASP A 123 -2.81 7.26 16.87
#